data_AF-A0A941UVH6-F1
#
_entry.id   AF-A0A941UVH6-F1
#
_cell.length_a   1.000
_cell.length_b   1.000
_cell.length_c   1.000
_cell.angle_alpha   90.00
_cell.angle_beta   90.00
_cell.angle_gamma   90.00
#
_symmetry.space_group_name_H-M   'P 1'
#
loop_
_entity.id
_entity.type
_entity.pdbx_description
1 polymer ?
#
loop_
_entity_poly.entity_id
_entity_poly.type
_entity_poly.pdbx_seq_one_letter_code
_entity_poly.pdbx_strand_id
1 'polypeptide(L)' 'SSGSALESNKLGYDVGVRINIDVLNAQQQLYSTERDLAKAAYDTLLAQLRLKSAAGTLGEEDVQALNALLAQ' A
#
# COMPACT_ATOMS: atom_id res chain seq x y z
N SER A 1 -43.58 -5.30 -21.70
CA SER A 1 -43.17 -4.66 -20.43
C SER A 1 -42.38 -5.60 -19.52
N SER A 2 -42.74 -6.88 -19.36
CA SER A 2 -42.02 -7.83 -18.48
C SER A 2 -40.57 -8.15 -18.90
N GLY A 3 -40.29 -8.23 -20.21
CA GLY A 3 -38.93 -8.48 -20.71
C GLY A 3 -37.96 -7.33 -20.43
N SER A 4 -38.44 -6.08 -20.55
CA SER A 4 -37.63 -4.88 -20.24
C SER A 4 -37.32 -4.77 -18.75
N ALA A 5 -38.26 -5.12 -17.87
CA ALA A 5 -38.01 -5.18 -16.43
C ALA A 5 -36.98 -6.26 -16.07
N LEU A 6 -37.04 -7.45 -16.70
CA LEU A 6 -36.04 -8.50 -16.49
C LEU A 6 -34.64 -8.06 -16.95
N GLU A 7 -34.56 -7.44 -18.13
CA GLU A 7 -33.29 -6.94 -18.67
C GLU A 7 -32.69 -5.83 -17.81
N SER A 8 -33.51 -4.90 -17.33
CA SER A 8 -33.06 -3.84 -16.42
C SER A 8 -32.60 -4.39 -15.06
N ASN A 9 -33.24 -5.44 -14.53
CA ASN A 9 -32.80 -6.07 -13.28
C ASN A 9 -31.48 -6.83 -13.46
N LYS A 10 -31.29 -7.52 -14.58
CA LYS A 10 -30.02 -8.18 -14.92
C LYS A 10 -28.89 -7.16 -15.06
N LEU A 11 -29.14 -6.06 -15.76
CA LEU A 11 -28.17 -4.98 -15.90
C LEU A 11 -27.84 -4.34 -14.54
N GLY A 12 -28.85 -4.06 -13.71
CA GLY A 12 -28.63 -3.52 -12.36
C GLY A 12 -27.83 -4.47 -11.46
N TYR A 13 -28.08 -5.77 -11.57
CA TYR A 13 -27.29 -6.80 -10.89
C TYR A 13 -25.84 -6.82 -11.37
N ASP A 14 -25.61 -6.86 -12.68
CA ASP A 14 -24.26 -6.89 -13.27
C ASP A 14 -23.49 -5.61 -12.93
N VAL A 15 -24.14 -4.45 -12.95
CA VAL A 15 -23.56 -3.16 -12.53
C VAL A 15 -23.22 -3.18 -11.03
N GLY A 16 -24.13 -3.66 -10.18
CA GLY A 16 -23.87 -3.79 -8.74
C GLY A 16 -22.70 -4.72 -8.43
N VAL A 17 -22.59 -5.85 -9.12
CA VAL A 17 -21.46 -6.78 -8.99
C VAL A 17 -20.16 -6.12 -9.45
N ARG A 18 -20.14 -5.45 -10.61
CA ARG A 18 -18.95 -4.75 -11.11
C ARG A 18 -18.50 -3.63 -10.16
N ILE A 19 -19.41 -2.79 -9.67
CA ILE A 19 -19.08 -1.74 -8.71
C ILE A 19 -18.46 -2.33 -7.44
N ASN A 20 -19.00 -3.43 -6.92
CA ASN A 20 -18.43 -4.10 -5.76
C ASN A 20 -17.01 -4.62 -6.02
N ILE A 21 -16.75 -5.20 -7.20
CA ILE A 21 -15.40 -5.64 -7.60
C ILE A 21 -14.46 -4.44 -7.71
N ASP A 22 -14.89 -3.34 -8.30
CA ASP A 22 -14.07 -2.13 -8.45
C ASP A 22 -13.71 -1.52 -7.10
N VAL A 23 -14.65 -1.49 -6.15
CA VAL A 23 -14.40 -1.04 -4.77
C VAL A 23 -13.39 -1.96 -4.07
N LEU A 24 -13.57 -3.29 -4.18
CA LEU A 24 -12.63 -4.25 -3.59
C LEU A 24 -11.23 -4.13 -4.19
N ASN A 25 -11.14 -3.94 -5.51
CA ASN A 25 -9.87 -3.72 -6.20
C ASN A 25 -9.21 -2.40 -5.77
N ALA A 26 -9.99 -1.32 -5.63
CA ALA A 26 -9.49 -0.03 -5.15
C ALA A 26 -8.99 -0.13 -3.70
N GLN A 27 -9.69 -0.85 -2.82
CA GLN A 27 -9.24 -1.13 -1.46
C GLN A 27 -7.95 -1.95 -1.45
N GLN A 28 -7.88 -3.01 -2.26
CA GLN A 28 -6.69 -3.82 -2.39
C GLN A 28 -5.49 -2.99 -2.90
N GLN A 29 -5.72 -2.12 -3.88
CA GLN A 29 -4.70 -1.23 -4.41
C GLN A 29 -4.23 -0.23 -3.35
N LEU A 30 -5.15 0.38 -2.60
CA LEU A 30 -4.82 1.30 -1.50
C LEU A 30 -3.90 0.63 -0.47
N TYR A 31 -4.30 -0.52 0.07
CA TYR A 31 -3.48 -1.25 1.04
C TYR A 31 -2.15 -1.73 0.47
N SER A 32 -2.10 -2.07 -0.83
CA SER A 32 -0.83 -2.38 -1.49
C SER A 32 0.08 -1.15 -1.51
N THR A 33 -0.44 0.01 -1.92
CA THR A 33 0.31 1.25 -1.98
C THR A 33 0.78 1.72 -0.60
N GLU A 34 -0.05 1.61 0.44
CA GLU A 34 0.35 1.94 1.82
C GLU A 34 1.49 1.03 2.30
N ARG A 35 1.39 -0.28 2.05
CA ARG A 35 2.45 -1.23 2.38
C ARG A 35 3.73 -0.94 1.60
N ASP A 36 3.62 -0.65 0.31
CA ASP A 36 4.78 -0.37 -0.55
C ASP A 36 5.47 0.94 -0.14
N LEU A 37 4.71 1.96 0.27
CA LEU A 37 5.24 3.19 0.86
C LEU A 37 6.00 2.91 2.17
N ALA A 38 5.41 2.14 3.09
CA ALA A 38 6.08 1.77 4.33
C ALA A 38 7.39 1.01 4.04
N LYS A 39 7.36 0.05 3.12
CA LYS A 39 8.55 -0.68 2.68
C LYS A 39 9.63 0.24 2.11
N ALA A 40 9.27 1.19 1.25
CA ALA A 40 10.22 2.14 0.66
C ALA A 40 10.88 3.03 1.72
N ALA A 41 10.15 3.41 2.77
CA ALA A 41 10.71 4.15 3.89
C ALA A 41 11.78 3.32 4.63
N TYR A 42 11.48 2.06 4.96
CA TYR A 42 12.46 1.16 5.59
C TYR A 42 13.68 0.90 4.70
N ASP A 43 13.47 0.65 3.40
CA ASP A 43 14.55 0.40 2.45
C ASP A 43 15.49 1.60 2.33
N THR A 44 14.94 2.83 2.38
CA THR A 44 15.73 4.08 2.37
C THR A 44 16.59 4.22 3.62
N LEU A 45 16.02 3.96 4.80
CA LEU A 45 16.75 4.01 6.07
C LEU A 45 17.88 2.99 6.10
N LEU A 46 17.62 1.77 5.62
CA LEU A 46 18.63 0.73 5.53
C LEU A 46 19.74 1.08 4.52
N ALA A 47 19.38 1.66 3.37
CA ALA A 47 20.34 2.13 2.38
C ALA A 47 21.27 3.21 2.95
N GLN A 48 20.74 4.13 3.78
CA GLN A 48 21.54 5.13 4.46
C GLN A 48 22.55 4.51 5.44
N LEU A 49 22.13 3.53 6.24
CA LEU A 49 23.05 2.82 7.14
C LEU A 49 24.14 2.05 6.38
N ARG A 50 23.77 1.39 5.27
CA ARG A 50 24.74 0.70 4.41
C ARG A 50 25.75 1.67 3.80
N LEU A 51 25.31 2.87 3.40
CA LEU A 51 26.19 3.91 2.90
C LEU A 51 27.20 4.37 3.97
N LYS A 52 26.75 4.63 5.19
CA LYS A 52 27.63 4.98 6.32
C LYS A 52 28.60 3.83 6.66
N SER A 53 28.13 2.59 6.59
CA SER A 53 28.96 1.40 6.82
C SER A 53 30.07 1.31 5.78
N ALA A 54 29.74 1.47 4.49
CA ALA A 54 30.71 1.45 3.40
C ALA A 54 31.71 2.62 3.47
N ALA A 55 31.28 3.78 3.98
CA ALA A 55 32.14 4.93 4.22
C ALA A 55 32.99 4.82 5.50
N GLY A 56 32.77 3.78 6.32
CA GLY A 56 33.46 3.60 7.61
C GLY A 56 33.02 4.58 8.70
N THR A 57 31.88 5.27 8.52
CA THR A 57 31.37 6.30 9.43
C THR A 57 30.15 5.86 10.23
N LEU A 58 29.74 4.58 10.10
CA LEU A 58 28.62 4.04 10.87
C LEU A 58 28.97 3.95 12.36
N GLY A 59 28.23 4.67 13.19
CA GLY A 59 28.38 4.69 14.64
C GLY A 59 27.15 4.18 15.40
N GLU A 60 27.28 4.04 16.72
CA GLU A 60 26.17 3.64 17.60
C GLU A 60 25.05 4.68 17.63
N GLU A 61 25.40 5.97 17.52
CA GLU A 61 24.49 7.10 17.41
C GLU A 61 23.55 7.01 16.20
N ASP A 62 24.01 6.47 15.07
CA ASP A 62 23.20 6.28 13.86
C ASP A 62 22.11 5.22 14.06
N VAL A 63 22.45 4.16 14.79
CA VAL A 63 21.52 3.07 15.11
C VAL A 63 20.50 3.54 16.15
N GLN A 64 20.93 4.33 17.14
CA GLN A 64 20.04 4.91 18.13
C GLN A 64 19.05 5.90 17.50
N ALA A 65 19.51 6.76 16.59
CA ALA A 65 18.66 7.68 15.84
C ALA A 65 17.61 6.94 14.99
N LEU A 66 17.99 5.84 14.34
CA LEU A 66 17.05 4.98 13.62
C LEU A 66 16.02 4.34 14.56
N ASN A 67 16.45 3.82 15.71
CA ASN A 67 15.55 3.19 16.67
C ASN A 67 14.50 4.20 17.22
N ALA A 68 14.89 5.46 17.44
CA ALA A 68 13.97 6.53 17.82
C ALA A 68 12.95 6.89 16.72
N LEU A 69 13.34 6.77 15.45
CA LEU A 69 12.44 6.98 14.31
C LEU A 69 11.42 5.83 14.16
N LEU A 70 11.80 4.60 14.55
CA LEU A 70 10.96 3.40 14.45
C LEU A 70 10.03 3.17 15.65
N ALA A 71 10.29 3.84 16.78
CA ALA A 71 9.48 3.73 18.00
C ALA A 71 8.26 4.68 18.03
N GLN A 72 8.01 5.44 16.96
CA GLN A 72 6.84 6.31 16.75
C GLN A 72 5.80 5.59 15.90
#